data_AF-A0A382RYN7-F1
#
_entry.id   AF-A0A382RYN7-F1
#
_cell.length_a   1.000
_cell.length_b   1.000
_cell.length_c   1.000
_cell.angle_alpha   90.00
_cell.angle_beta   90.00
_cell.angle_gamma   90.00
#
_symmetry.space_group_name_H-M   'P 1'
#
loop_
_entity.id
_entity.type
_entity.pdbx_description
1 polymer ?
#
loop_
_entity_poly.entity_id
_entity_poly.type
_entity_poly.pdbx_seq_one_letter_code
_entity_poly.pdbx_strand_id
1 'polypeptide(L)' 'MLKKGIRRLESIKAAHSTTKKDSNTKREDYLEIISELVELKGYATTLDISRYMDVSPPSVTKMLQKLDEKGYLEY' A
#
# COMPACT_ATOMS: atom_id res chain seq x y z
N MET A 1 6.50 1.51 20.68
CA MET A 1 5.33 1.73 19.80
C MET A 1 5.68 1.53 18.32
N LEU A 2 6.75 2.13 17.76
CA LEU A 2 7.18 1.93 16.36
C LEU A 2 7.39 0.46 15.91
N LYS A 3 7.88 -0.42 16.80
CA LYS A 3 8.13 -1.83 16.47
C LYS A 3 6.86 -2.63 16.10
N LYS A 4 5.65 -2.12 16.41
CA LYS A 4 4.39 -2.83 16.16
C LYS A 4 3.96 -2.70 14.69
N GLY A 5 4.01 -1.51 14.10
CA GLY A 5 3.59 -1.31 12.71
C GLY A 5 4.55 -1.92 11.69
N ILE A 6 5.86 -1.94 11.97
CA ILE A 6 6.84 -2.65 11.13
C ILE A 6 6.51 -4.15 11.02
N ARG A 7 6.13 -4.80 12.13
CA ARG A 7 5.74 -6.23 12.12
C ARG A 7 4.45 -6.47 11.31
N ARG A 8 3.53 -5.50 11.31
CA ARG A 8 2.28 -5.58 10.54
C ARG A 8 2.56 -5.45 9.05
N LEU A 9 3.38 -4.48 8.63
CA LEU A 9 3.79 -4.32 7.24
C LEU A 9 4.51 -5.57 6.69
N GLU A 10 5.40 -6.18 7.47
CA GLU A 10 6.06 -7.45 7.11
C GLU A 10 5.04 -8.60 6.94
N SER A 11 4.01 -8.65 7.80
CA SER A 11 2.96 -9.67 7.73
C SER A 11 2.06 -9.49 6.51
N ILE A 12 1.71 -8.25 6.17
CA ILE A 12 0.96 -7.90 4.95
C ILE A 12 1.78 -8.33 3.72
N LYS A 13 3.05 -7.93 3.64
CA LYS A 13 3.93 -8.29 2.53
C LYS A 13 4.05 -9.80 2.33
N ALA A 14 4.19 -10.56 3.42
CA ALA A 14 4.27 -12.02 3.36
C ALA A 14 2.97 -12.67 2.86
N ALA A 15 1.80 -12.13 3.22
CA ALA A 15 0.51 -12.60 2.70
C ALA A 15 0.29 -12.28 1.22
N HIS A 16 0.93 -11.21 0.73
CA HIS A 16 0.78 -10.69 -0.64
C HIS A 16 1.53 -11.48 -1.72
N SER A 17 2.58 -12.22 -1.37
CA SER A 17 3.47 -12.87 -2.35
C SER A 17 2.90 -14.14 -2.99
N THR A 18 1.75 -14.67 -2.53
CA THR A 18 1.32 -16.04 -2.88
C THR A 18 0.02 -16.18 -3.67
N THR A 19 -0.76 -15.13 -3.96
CA THR A 19 -2.07 -15.33 -4.62
C THR A 19 -2.43 -14.26 -5.66
N LYS A 20 -2.95 -14.70 -6.81
CA LYS A 20 -3.52 -13.86 -7.87
C LYS A 20 -4.89 -13.33 -7.39
N LYS A 21 -4.87 -12.32 -6.52
CA LYS A 21 -6.05 -11.68 -5.90
C LYS A 21 -6.85 -10.81 -6.89
N ASP A 22 -8.16 -10.75 -6.67
CA ASP A 22 -9.09 -9.90 -7.41
C ASP A 22 -8.75 -8.40 -7.28
N SER A 23 -9.15 -7.61 -8.27
CA SER A 23 -8.86 -6.17 -8.35
C SER A 23 -9.39 -5.36 -7.17
N ASN A 24 -10.50 -5.81 -6.55
CA ASN A 24 -11.07 -5.13 -5.39
C ASN A 24 -10.16 -5.25 -4.16
N THR A 25 -9.62 -6.45 -3.93
CA THR A 25 -8.72 -6.69 -2.79
C THR A 25 -7.41 -5.91 -2.95
N LYS A 26 -6.88 -5.82 -4.18
CA LYS A 26 -5.69 -4.99 -4.45
C LYS A 26 -5.86 -3.52 -4.06
N ARG A 27 -7.04 -2.94 -4.23
CA ARG A 27 -7.29 -1.55 -3.81
C ARG A 27 -7.21 -1.40 -2.29
N GLU A 28 -7.86 -2.29 -1.56
CA GLU A 28 -7.89 -2.27 -0.10
C GLU A 28 -6.49 -2.43 0.48
N ASP A 29 -5.71 -3.34 -0.11
CA ASP A 29 -4.32 -3.58 0.27
C ASP A 29 -3.45 -2.29 0.11
N TYR A 30 -3.65 -1.52 -0.98
CA TYR A 30 -2.97 -0.23 -1.17
C TYR A 30 -3.36 0.79 -0.09
N LEU A 31 -4.66 0.90 0.22
CA LEU A 31 -5.16 1.84 1.23
C LEU A 31 -4.64 1.49 2.63
N GLU A 32 -4.59 0.20 2.98
CA GLU A 32 -4.03 -0.25 4.26
C GLU A 32 -2.54 0.10 4.38
N ILE A 33 -1.75 -0.18 3.34
CA ILE A 33 -0.32 0.16 3.35
C ILE A 33 -0.09 1.67 3.44
N ILE A 34 -0.88 2.48 2.73
CA ILE A 34 -0.77 3.94 2.81
C ILE A 34 -1.10 4.43 4.22
N SER A 35 -2.21 3.97 4.81
CA SER A 35 -2.62 4.35 6.17
C SER A 35 -1.53 3.99 7.18
N GLU A 36 -1.01 2.76 7.11
CA GLU A 36 0.02 2.30 8.05
C GLU A 36 1.34 3.08 7.88
N LEU A 37 1.75 3.43 6.66
CA LEU A 37 2.91 4.29 6.42
C LEU A 37 2.71 5.70 6.99
N VAL A 38 1.53 6.29 6.78
CA VAL A 38 1.20 7.61 7.32
C VAL A 38 1.15 7.57 8.85
N GLU A 39 0.55 6.55 9.46
CA GLU A 39 0.55 6.36 10.92
C GLU A 39 1.97 6.18 11.48
N LEU A 40 2.85 5.49 10.76
CA LEU A 40 4.21 5.19 11.25
C LEU A 40 5.19 6.35 11.15
N LYS A 41 5.11 7.15 10.08
CA LYS A 41 6.11 8.20 9.81
C LYS A 41 5.55 9.53 9.31
N GLY A 42 4.23 9.68 9.22
CA GLY A 42 3.54 10.90 8.81
C GLY A 42 3.34 11.07 7.31
N TYR A 43 3.84 10.16 6.47
CA TYR A 43 3.71 10.23 5.02
C TYR A 43 3.92 8.86 4.35
N ALA A 44 3.38 8.67 3.15
CA ALA A 44 3.63 7.51 2.30
C ALA A 44 4.25 7.97 0.98
N THR A 45 5.43 7.46 0.62
CA THR A 45 6.01 7.72 -0.71
C THR A 45 5.71 6.59 -1.67
N THR A 46 5.72 6.87 -2.97
CA THR A 46 5.57 5.86 -4.03
C THR A 46 6.61 4.74 -3.90
N LEU A 47 7.84 5.06 -3.46
CA LEU A 47 8.91 4.11 -3.25
C LEU A 47 8.67 3.18 -2.04
N ASP A 48 8.04 3.69 -0.98
CA ASP A 48 7.68 2.84 0.15
C ASP A 48 6.56 1.89 -0.24
N ILE A 49 5.49 2.42 -0.85
CA ILE A 49 4.34 1.62 -1.28
C ILE A 49 4.79 0.53 -2.25
N SER A 50 5.69 0.85 -3.20
CA SER A 50 6.21 -0.13 -4.16
C SER A 50 6.92 -1.31 -3.49
N ARG A 51 7.67 -1.04 -2.40
CA ARG A 51 8.41 -2.08 -1.65
C ARG A 51 7.50 -3.01 -0.86
N TYR A 52 6.38 -2.50 -0.35
CA TYR A 52 5.42 -3.29 0.44
C TYR A 52 4.37 -4.00 -0.41
N MET A 53 3.98 -3.40 -1.54
CA MET A 53 3.06 -4.00 -2.51
C MET A 53 3.72 -4.98 -3.49
N ASP A 54 5.05 -5.03 -3.52
CA ASP A 54 5.86 -5.80 -4.48
C ASP A 54 5.51 -5.48 -5.95
N VAL A 55 5.43 -4.18 -6.25
CA VAL A 55 5.16 -3.68 -7.61
C VAL A 55 6.14 -2.59 -8.00
N SER A 56 6.18 -2.22 -9.29
CA SER A 56 7.01 -1.10 -9.74
C SER A 56 6.43 0.26 -9.31
N PRO A 57 7.24 1.29 -9.05
CA PRO A 57 6.76 2.64 -8.73
C PRO A 57 5.79 3.23 -9.77
N PRO A 58 5.97 3.04 -11.09
CA PRO A 58 4.97 3.46 -12.08
C PRO A 58 3.60 2.79 -11.90
N SER A 59 3.58 1.52 -11.48
CA SER A 59 2.33 0.80 -11.18
C SER A 59 1.63 1.40 -9.96
N VAL A 60 2.41 1.83 -8.96
CA VAL A 60 1.90 2.55 -7.79
C VAL A 60 1.27 3.87 -8.22
N THR A 61 1.97 4.72 -8.98
CA THR A 61 1.42 5.98 -9.48
C THR A 61 0.10 5.78 -10.23
N LYS A 62 0.06 4.78 -11.12
CA LYS A 62 -1.17 4.45 -11.87
C LYS A 62 -2.30 3.99 -10.95
N MET A 63 -1.99 3.30 -9.85
CA MET A 63 -3.01 2.91 -8.87
C MET A 63 -3.49 4.11 -8.06
N LEU A 64 -2.59 4.97 -7.58
CA LEU A 64 -2.95 6.16 -6.81
C LEU A 64 -3.88 7.09 -7.61
N GLN A 65 -3.58 7.34 -8.88
CA GLN A 65 -4.46 8.09 -9.78
C GLN A 65 -5.87 7.46 -9.89
N LYS A 66 -5.95 6.13 -10.02
CA LYS A 66 -7.25 5.43 -10.06
C LYS A 66 -8.01 5.49 -8.73
N LEU A 67 -7.32 5.61 -7.61
CA LEU A 67 -7.94 5.75 -6.30
C LEU A 67 -8.46 7.18 -6.10
N ASP A 68 -7.70 8.16 -6.56
CA ASP A 68 -8.07 9.57 -6.61
C ASP A 68 -9.30 9.81 -7.50
N GLU A 69 -9.31 9.27 -8.73
CA GLU A 69 -10.46 9.30 -9.65
C GLU A 69 -11.76 8.73 -9.04
N LYS A 70 -11.63 7.85 -8.05
CA LYS A 70 -12.75 7.21 -7.35
C LYS A 70 -13.05 7.82 -5.97
N GLY A 71 -12.32 8.86 -5.57
CA GLY A 71 -12.50 9.56 -4.31
C GLY A 71 -12.06 8.77 -3.07
N TYR A 72 -11.13 7.82 -3.21
CA TYR A 72 -10.61 7.06 -2.06
C TYR A 72 -9.45 7.74 -1.33
N LEU A 73 -8.72 8.62 -2.01
CA LEU A 73 -7.61 9.42 -1.48
C LEU A 73 -7.42 10.64 -2.37
N GLU A 74 -6.54 11.57 -1.97
CA GLU A 74 -6.11 12.70 -2.78
C GLU A 74 -4.66 12.45 -3.25
N TYR A 75 -4.42 12.48 -4.57
CA TYR A 75 -3.10 12.23 -5.17
C TYR A 75 -2.51 13.44 -5.89
#